data_AF-A0A2E5XWF8-F1
#
_entry.id   AF-A0A2E5XWF8-F1
#
_cell.length_a   1.000
_cell.length_b   1.000
_cell.length_c   1.000
_cell.angle_alpha   90.00
_cell.angle_beta   90.00
_cell.angle_gamma   90.00
#
_symmetry.space_group_name_H-M   'P 1'
#
loop_
_entity.id
_entity.type
_entity.pdbx_description
1 polymer ?
#
loop_
_entity_poly.entity_id
_entity_poly.type
_entity_poly.pdbx_seq_one_letter_code
_entity_poly.pdbx_strand_id
1 'polypeptide(L)' 'MKLPLITIFFLLLNIKNESNFVLNKKTYHKWYDIIKPSKEDLAWTNIPWLTTFEAGIKESIDQEKPLLLWVMNGHPLGCT' A
#
# COMPACT_ATOMS: atom_id res chain seq x y z
N MET A 1 -27.76 -38.84 24.95
CA MET A 1 -28.36 -37.95 23.92
C MET A 1 -27.41 -37.90 22.72
N LYS A 2 -27.81 -38.49 21.59
CA LYS A 2 -26.99 -38.54 20.37
C LYS A 2 -27.19 -37.21 19.62
N LEU A 3 -26.15 -36.40 19.49
CA LEU A 3 -26.19 -35.19 18.65
C LEU A 3 -26.51 -35.63 17.21
N PRO A 4 -27.55 -35.10 16.54
CA PRO A 4 -27.94 -35.62 15.24
C PRO A 4 -26.84 -35.28 14.22
N LEU A 5 -26.39 -36.31 13.49
CA LEU A 5 -25.34 -36.24 12.46
C LEU A 5 -25.62 -35.13 11.41
N ILE A 6 -26.89 -34.75 11.24
CA ILE A 6 -27.38 -33.68 10.38
C ILE A 6 -26.87 -32.29 10.83
N THR A 7 -26.71 -32.05 12.12
CA THR A 7 -26.22 -30.76 12.64
C THR A 7 -24.74 -30.54 12.32
N ILE A 8 -23.95 -31.62 12.35
CA ILE A 8 -22.53 -31.58 11.95
C ILE A 8 -22.39 -31.35 10.45
N PHE A 9 -23.28 -31.93 9.64
CA PHE A 9 -23.29 -31.74 8.18
C PHE A 9 -23.59 -30.28 7.79
N PHE A 10 -24.54 -29.61 8.47
CA PHE A 10 -24.82 -28.19 8.24
C PHE A 10 -23.69 -27.25 8.70
N LEU A 11 -22.92 -27.64 9.71
CA LEU A 11 -21.73 -26.90 10.17
C LEU A 11 -20.57 -26.99 9.17
N LEU A 12 -20.40 -28.13 8.48
CA LEU A 12 -19.35 -28.31 7.48
C LEU A 12 -19.64 -27.59 6.14
N LEU A 13 -20.92 -27.45 5.76
CA LEU A 13 -21.32 -26.73 4.53
C LEU A 13 -21.13 -25.21 4.60
N ASN A 14 -21.00 -24.64 5.80
CA ASN A 14 -20.79 -23.19 5.99
C ASN A 14 -19.31 -22.77 6.03
N ILE A 15 -18.37 -23.69 5.80
CA ILE A 15 -16.97 -23.33 5.57
C ILE A 15 -16.89 -22.73 4.16
N LYS A 16 -17.29 -21.46 4.02
CA LYS A 16 -16.90 -20.64 2.88
C LYS A 16 -15.38 -20.60 2.88
N ASN A 17 -14.77 -21.29 1.93
CA ASN A 17 -13.36 -21.11 1.64
C ASN A 17 -13.21 -19.71 1.04
N GLU A 18 -13.03 -18.73 1.92
CA GLU A 18 -12.72 -17.36 1.55
C GLU A 18 -11.31 -17.32 0.97
N SER A 19 -11.17 -17.69 -0.29
CA SER A 19 -10.03 -17.30 -1.13
C SER A 19 -10.13 -15.78 -1.40
N ASN A 20 -10.10 -15.00 -0.33
CA ASN A 20 -10.51 -13.60 -0.28
C ASN A 20 -9.56 -12.65 -0.98
N PHE A 21 -8.46 -13.17 -1.51
CA PHE A 21 -7.30 -12.41 -2.01
C PHE A 21 -6.73 -13.00 -3.30
N VAL A 22 -7.53 -13.69 -4.13
CA VAL A 22 -7.12 -13.98 -5.52
C VAL A 22 -7.55 -12.81 -6.39
N LEU A 23 -6.63 -12.14 -7.09
CA LEU A 23 -6.98 -11.07 -8.04
C LEU A 23 -7.76 -11.65 -9.23
N ASN A 24 -9.02 -11.26 -9.37
CA ASN A 24 -9.89 -11.60 -10.49
C ASN A 24 -11.00 -10.55 -10.63
N LYS A 25 -11.88 -10.70 -11.62
CA LYS A 25 -12.97 -9.73 -11.88
C LYS A 25 -13.88 -9.48 -10.66
N LYS A 26 -14.10 -10.49 -9.81
CA LYS A 26 -14.97 -10.38 -8.62
C LYS A 26 -14.29 -9.66 -7.46
N THR A 27 -12.98 -9.79 -7.33
CA THR A 27 -12.19 -9.23 -6.21
C THR A 27 -11.45 -7.94 -6.57
N TYR A 28 -11.49 -7.51 -7.84
CA TYR A 28 -10.77 -6.34 -8.33
C TYR A 28 -11.02 -5.08 -7.49
N HIS A 29 -12.30 -4.74 -7.22
CA HIS A 29 -12.64 -3.55 -6.45
C HIS A 29 -12.11 -3.62 -5.01
N LYS A 30 -12.21 -4.80 -4.37
CA LYS A 30 -11.64 -5.02 -3.04
C LYS A 30 -10.12 -4.78 -3.03
N TRP A 31 -9.41 -5.26 -4.05
CA TRP A 31 -7.99 -4.97 -4.21
C TRP A 31 -7.72 -3.49 -4.43
N TYR A 32 -8.42 -2.86 -5.37
CA TYR A 32 -8.29 -1.45 -5.70
C TYR A 32 -8.46 -0.57 -4.46
N ASP A 33 -9.49 -0.82 -3.65
CA ASP A 33 -9.79 -0.03 -2.46
C ASP A 33 -8.71 -0.19 -1.37
N ILE A 34 -8.09 -1.37 -1.27
CA ILE A 34 -7.03 -1.64 -0.28
C ILE A 34 -5.69 -1.03 -0.71
N ILE A 35 -5.33 -1.11 -2.01
CA ILE A 35 -4.03 -0.63 -2.49
C ILE A 35 -4.01 0.86 -2.80
N LYS A 36 -5.18 1.49 -2.88
CA LYS A 36 -5.28 2.93 -3.14
C LYS A 36 -4.66 3.66 -1.95
N PRO A 37 -3.61 4.48 -2.17
CA PRO A 37 -2.98 5.19 -1.08
C PRO A 37 -3.97 6.18 -0.46
N SER A 38 -3.94 6.28 0.86
CA SER A 38 -4.67 7.29 1.61
C SER A 38 -4.09 8.69 1.36
N LYS A 39 -4.75 9.72 1.90
CA LYS A 39 -4.21 11.08 1.83
C LYS A 39 -2.92 11.20 2.64
N GLU A 40 -2.86 10.47 3.74
CA GLU A 40 -1.73 10.41 4.66
C GLU A 40 -0.54 9.71 3.98
N ASP A 41 -0.78 8.62 3.24
CA ASP A 41 0.25 7.95 2.43
C ASP A 41 0.82 8.85 1.33
N LEU A 42 0.03 9.80 0.84
CA LEU A 42 0.42 10.79 -0.16
C LEU A 42 0.93 12.10 0.42
N ALA A 43 1.09 12.24 1.75
CA ALA A 43 1.50 13.50 2.37
C ALA A 43 2.84 14.02 1.83
N TRP A 44 3.73 13.12 1.42
CA TRP A 44 5.03 13.46 0.81
C TRP A 44 4.90 14.28 -0.48
N THR A 45 3.77 14.20 -1.21
CA THR A 45 3.57 14.97 -2.45
C THR A 45 3.32 16.45 -2.19
N ASN A 46 2.96 16.83 -0.96
CA ASN A 46 2.69 18.21 -0.58
C ASN A 46 3.96 18.97 -0.17
N ILE A 47 5.08 18.27 0.00
CA ILE A 47 6.36 18.90 0.31
C ILE A 47 6.86 19.61 -0.95
N PRO A 48 7.26 20.89 -0.87
CA PRO A 48 7.80 21.63 -2.02
C PRO A 48 9.24 21.18 -2.29
N TRP A 49 9.41 19.98 -2.83
CA TRP A 49 10.71 19.39 -3.10
C TRP A 49 11.53 20.24 -4.08
N LEU A 50 12.79 20.49 -3.72
CA LEU A 50 13.76 21.03 -4.66
C LEU A 50 14.15 19.94 -5.66
N THR A 51 14.25 20.31 -6.94
CA THR A 51 14.49 19.36 -8.03
C THR A 51 15.96 19.05 -8.26
N THR A 52 16.87 19.74 -7.56
CA THR A 52 18.31 19.53 -7.67
C THR A 52 18.96 19.42 -6.29
N PHE A 53 19.98 18.57 -6.20
CA PHE A 53 20.73 18.37 -4.95
C PHE A 53 21.48 19.64 -4.52
N GLU A 54 22.06 20.37 -5.47
CA GLU A 54 22.79 21.62 -5.21
C GLU A 54 21.90 22.70 -4.58
N ALA A 55 20.68 22.90 -5.10
CA ALA A 55 19.73 23.84 -4.52
C ALA A 55 19.38 23.47 -3.07
N GLY A 56 19.20 22.17 -2.79
CA GLY A 56 18.97 21.68 -1.44
C GLY A 56 20.14 21.95 -0.49
N ILE A 57 21.37 21.70 -0.92
CA ILE A 57 22.58 22.01 -0.13
C ILE A 57 22.62 23.50 0.19
N LYS A 58 22.48 24.36 -0.82
CA LYS A 58 22.49 25.82 -0.63
C LYS A 58 21.44 26.26 0.40
N GLU A 59 20.19 25.84 0.23
CA GLU A 59 19.11 26.25 1.12
C GLU A 59 19.28 25.70 2.55
N SER A 60 19.80 24.47 2.69
CA SER A 60 20.09 23.88 4.01
C SER A 60 21.13 24.67 4.80
N ILE A 61 22.16 25.18 4.13
CA ILE A 61 23.21 26.02 4.72
C ILE A 61 22.63 27.40 5.06
N ASP A 62 21.96 28.04 4.09
CA ASP A 62 21.38 29.38 4.26
C ASP A 62 20.34 29.42 5.40
N GLN A 63 19.63 28.32 5.64
CA GLN A 63 18.60 28.19 6.69
C GLN A 63 19.09 27.56 7.99
N GLU A 64 20.36 27.12 8.07
CA GLU A 64 20.91 26.34 9.19
C GLU A 64 20.05 25.11 9.57
N LYS A 65 19.55 24.38 8.56
CA LYS A 65 18.69 23.21 8.74
C LYS A 65 19.32 21.94 8.16
N PRO A 66 19.03 20.77 8.74
CA PRO A 66 19.48 19.50 8.16
C PRO A 66 18.87 19.29 6.77
N LEU A 67 19.65 18.69 5.86
CA LEU A 67 19.20 18.32 4.52
C LEU A 67 18.52 16.95 4.54
N LEU A 68 17.27 16.88 4.07
CA LEU A 68 16.61 15.62 3.72
C LEU A 68 16.79 15.35 2.22
N LEU A 69 17.52 14.29 1.89
CA LEU A 69 17.67 13.83 0.51
C LEU A 69 16.72 12.65 0.25
N TRP A 70 15.75 12.86 -0.64
CA TRP A 70 14.88 11.80 -1.15
C TRP A 70 15.29 11.45 -2.59
N VAL A 71 15.82 10.24 -2.77
CA VAL A 71 16.20 9.72 -4.08
C VAL A 71 15.66 8.30 -4.25
N MET A 72 15.31 7.93 -5.49
CA MET A 72 14.99 6.55 -5.81
C MET A 72 16.27 5.80 -6.21
N ASN A 73 16.49 4.63 -5.63
CA ASN A 73 17.62 3.75 -5.94
C ASN A 73 17.39 2.94 -7.23
N GLY A 74 16.91 3.53 -8.33
CA GLY A 74 16.70 2.78 -9.58
C GLY A 74 15.92 3.50 -10.68
N HIS A 75 15.86 2.86 -11.86
CA HIS A 75 15.04 3.29 -12.99
C HIS A 75 13.58 3.42 -12.53
N PRO A 76 12.95 4.60 -12.62
CA PRO A 76 11.60 4.86 -12.06
C PRO A 76 10.49 4.01 -12.69
N LEU A 77 10.78 3.27 -13.76
CA LEU A 77 9.87 2.35 -14.44
C LEU A 77 10.29 0.87 -14.34
N GLY A 78 11.37 0.55 -13.62
CA GLY A 78 11.90 -0.83 -13.55
C GLY A 78 12.29 -1.42 -14.91
N CYS A 79 12.51 -0.58 -15.94
CA CYS A 79 12.99 -1.04 -17.23
C CYS A 79 14.51 -1.20 -17.17
N THR A 80 14.99 -2.44 -17.22
CA THR A 80 16.32 -2.79 -17.74
C THR A 80 16.17 -3.37 -19.13
#